data_AF-A0A1J6ITL0-F1
#
_entry.id   AF-A0A1J6ITL0-F1
#
_cell.length_a   1.000
_cell.length_b   1.000
_cell.length_c   1.000
_cell.angle_alpha   90.00
_cell.angle_beta   90.00
_cell.angle_gamma   90.00
#
_symmetry.space_group_name_H-M   'P 1'
#
loop_
_entity.id
_entity.type
_entity.pdbx_description
1 polymer ?
#
loop_
_entity_poly.entity_id
_entity_poly.type
_entity_poly.pdbx_seq_one_letter_code
_entity_poly.pdbx_strand_id
1 'polypeptide(L)'
;MGVAHQVNQFWFPLIILLLSITISSISGAESNCVYTAYIRTGQFMEDATDSKISLTLYDASGYGIRIKNLVAWGGLMGPGYNYFETDHSDMFSGHGPCLTGPICKMVLTSDGTGRQPAWYCNYVEVTSTGDHKQCSQQLFNVDQWLSTDRSPYQLTATRNNCRRTSCDQQPIVIDVI
;
A
#
# COMPACT_ATOMS: atom_id res chain seq x y z
N MET A 1 -82.37 -29.65 -0.82
CA MET A 1 -81.64 -28.37 -0.67
C MET A 1 -80.26 -28.71 -0.12
N GLY A 2 -79.26 -28.90 -0.99
CA GLY A 2 -77.88 -29.18 -0.60
C GLY A 2 -77.00 -28.04 -1.09
N VAL A 3 -76.22 -27.43 -0.20
CA VAL A 3 -75.32 -26.31 -0.53
C VAL A 3 -74.01 -26.92 -1.04
N ALA A 4 -73.66 -26.62 -2.29
CA ALA A 4 -72.36 -26.96 -2.85
C ALA A 4 -71.30 -26.00 -2.31
N HIS A 5 -70.29 -26.51 -1.61
CA HIS A 5 -69.08 -25.77 -1.27
C HIS A 5 -68.20 -25.64 -2.51
N GLN A 6 -68.12 -24.43 -3.07
CA GLN A 6 -67.14 -24.11 -4.11
C GLN A 6 -65.78 -23.87 -3.43
N VAL A 7 -64.86 -24.85 -3.54
CA VAL A 7 -63.47 -24.68 -3.12
C VAL A 7 -62.74 -23.95 -4.25
N ASN A 8 -62.35 -22.71 -4.00
CA ASN A 8 -61.68 -21.84 -4.96
C ASN A 8 -60.25 -22.35 -5.24
N GLN A 9 -60.05 -22.89 -6.45
CA GLN A 9 -58.85 -23.55 -6.92
C GLN A 9 -57.98 -22.56 -7.72
N PHE A 10 -57.25 -21.64 -7.07
CA PHE A 10 -56.43 -20.67 -7.81
C PHE A 10 -55.17 -20.15 -7.08
N TRP A 11 -54.42 -21.01 -6.40
CA TRP A 11 -53.27 -20.57 -5.58
C TRP A 11 -51.89 -21.14 -5.98
N PHE A 12 -51.65 -21.56 -7.23
CA PHE A 12 -50.29 -21.99 -7.62
C PHE A 12 -50.03 -21.75 -9.12
N PRO A 13 -49.54 -20.56 -9.52
CA PRO A 13 -48.28 -20.57 -10.28
C PRO A 13 -47.35 -19.34 -10.08
N LEU A 14 -47.62 -18.42 -9.15
CA LEU A 14 -46.78 -17.22 -9.00
C LEU A 14 -45.50 -17.44 -8.17
N ILE A 15 -45.42 -18.54 -7.42
CA ILE A 15 -44.30 -18.81 -6.50
C ILE A 15 -43.06 -19.38 -7.23
N ILE A 16 -43.23 -19.95 -8.43
CA ILE A 16 -42.13 -20.61 -9.16
C ILE A 16 -41.27 -19.61 -9.97
N LEU A 17 -41.75 -18.39 -10.24
CA LEU A 17 -40.98 -17.39 -10.99
C LEU A 17 -40.05 -16.53 -10.11
N LEU A 18 -40.06 -16.71 -8.79
CA LEU A 18 -39.26 -15.91 -7.85
C LEU A 18 -37.96 -16.60 -7.39
N LEU A 19 -37.67 -17.82 -7.86
CA LEU A 19 -36.57 -18.63 -7.33
C LEU A 19 -35.28 -18.64 -8.17
N SER A 20 -35.22 -17.92 -9.30
CA SER A 20 -34.19 -18.14 -10.32
C SER A 20 -33.15 -17.03 -10.50
N ILE A 21 -32.92 -16.16 -9.50
CA ILE A 21 -31.74 -15.27 -9.52
C ILE A 21 -31.13 -15.14 -8.13
N THR A 22 -30.47 -16.19 -7.65
CA THR A 22 -29.44 -16.05 -6.62
C THR A 22 -28.08 -16.14 -7.31
N ILE A 23 -27.56 -15.00 -7.76
CA ILE A 23 -26.14 -14.90 -8.12
C ILE A 23 -25.39 -14.97 -6.79
N SER A 24 -24.90 -16.16 -6.44
CA SER A 24 -23.95 -16.30 -5.34
C SER A 24 -22.63 -15.74 -5.83
N SER A 25 -22.32 -14.50 -5.46
CA SER A 25 -20.98 -13.95 -5.61
C SER A 25 -20.04 -14.78 -4.73
N ILE A 26 -19.20 -15.61 -5.36
CA ILE A 26 -18.04 -16.19 -4.69
C ILE A 26 -17.09 -15.01 -4.45
N SER A 27 -17.15 -14.40 -3.26
CA SER A 27 -16.07 -13.54 -2.81
C SER A 27 -14.86 -14.44 -2.59
N GLY A 28 -13.97 -14.53 -3.58
CA GLY A 28 -12.63 -15.06 -3.31
C GLY A 28 -12.10 -14.32 -2.10
N ALA A 29 -11.68 -15.05 -1.06
CA ALA A 29 -11.21 -14.46 0.17
C ALA A 29 -10.09 -13.46 -0.18
N GLU A 30 -10.36 -12.16 -0.06
CA GLU A 30 -9.34 -11.14 -0.22
C GLU A 30 -8.35 -11.36 0.93
N SER A 31 -7.18 -11.93 0.61
CA SER A 31 -6.13 -12.11 1.60
C SER A 31 -5.65 -10.73 2.02
N ASN A 32 -5.88 -10.39 3.29
CA ASN A 32 -5.37 -9.18 3.89
C ASN A 32 -3.97 -9.45 4.46
N CYS A 33 -3.03 -8.58 4.12
CA CYS A 33 -1.69 -8.60 4.67
C CYS A 33 -1.52 -7.46 5.68
N VAL A 34 -0.70 -7.70 6.69
CA VAL A 34 -0.21 -6.66 7.60
C VAL A 34 1.11 -6.16 7.04
N TYR A 35 1.19 -4.84 6.90
CA TYR A 35 2.39 -4.14 6.49
C TYR A 35 2.89 -3.32 7.67
N THR A 36 4.17 -3.48 8.00
CA THR A 36 4.85 -2.69 9.04
C THR A 36 6.00 -1.93 8.39
N ALA A 37 6.03 -0.61 8.55
CA ALA A 37 7.06 0.27 8.02
C ALA A 37 7.79 0.97 9.16
N TYR A 38 9.12 0.92 9.14
CA TYR A 38 10.00 1.75 9.95
C TYR A 38 10.64 2.80 9.06
N ILE A 39 10.55 4.06 9.46
CA ILE A 39 11.13 5.18 8.73
C ILE A 39 12.14 5.87 9.63
N ARG A 40 13.36 6.06 9.13
CA ARG A 40 14.40 6.82 9.81
C ARG A 40 14.54 8.19 9.17
N THR A 41 14.21 9.23 9.92
CA THR A 41 14.57 10.61 9.57
C THR A 41 16.06 10.82 9.78
N GLY A 42 16.66 11.71 8.99
CA GLY A 42 18.09 12.01 9.06
C GLY A 42 18.54 12.65 10.37
N GLN A 43 19.81 13.06 10.39
CA GLN A 43 20.45 13.75 11.51
C GLN A 43 20.95 15.16 11.11
N PHE A 44 20.43 15.72 10.03
CA PHE A 44 20.78 17.05 9.55
C PHE A 44 19.93 18.11 10.25
N MET A 45 20.45 19.33 10.34
CA MET A 45 19.64 20.46 10.82
C MET A 45 18.45 20.69 9.88
N GLU A 46 17.26 20.86 10.48
CA GLU A 46 15.99 21.15 9.80
C GLU A 46 15.57 20.05 8.81
N ASP A 47 15.78 18.79 9.19
CA ASP A 47 15.37 17.65 8.39
C ASP A 47 14.10 16.95 8.87
N ALA A 48 13.47 17.50 9.91
CA ALA A 48 12.16 17.11 10.41
C ALA A 48 11.02 17.66 9.53
N THR A 49 9.83 17.06 9.60
CA THR A 49 8.68 17.56 8.82
C THR A 49 7.32 17.37 9.46
N ASP A 50 6.44 18.35 9.22
CA ASP A 50 5.00 18.27 9.52
C ASP A 50 4.16 17.85 8.29
N SER A 51 4.82 17.53 7.17
CA SER A 51 4.14 17.13 5.93
C SER A 51 3.42 15.80 6.09
N LYS A 52 2.40 15.56 5.25
CA LYS A 52 1.82 14.22 5.14
C LYS A 52 2.72 13.36 4.25
N ILE A 53 3.19 12.27 4.82
CA ILE A 53 4.02 11.30 4.10
C ILE A 53 3.16 10.15 3.60
N SER A 54 3.27 9.88 2.30
CA SER A 54 2.64 8.75 1.62
C SER A 54 3.68 7.75 1.17
N LEU A 55 3.31 6.47 1.20
CA LEU A 55 4.17 5.35 0.81
C LEU A 55 3.40 4.45 -0.14
N THR A 56 3.99 4.18 -1.30
CA THR A 56 3.47 3.18 -2.25
C THR A 56 4.48 2.06 -2.40
N LEU A 57 4.02 0.83 -2.30
CA LEU A 57 4.86 -0.37 -2.38
C LEU A 57 4.44 -1.21 -3.57
N TYR A 58 5.40 -1.83 -4.22
CA TYR A 58 5.17 -2.69 -5.38
C TYR A 58 5.97 -3.98 -5.28
N ASP A 59 5.40 -5.04 -5.86
CA ASP A 59 6.11 -6.26 -6.19
C ASP A 59 6.68 -6.20 -7.63
N ALA A 60 7.38 -7.27 -8.03
CA ALA A 60 8.04 -7.34 -9.33
C ALA A 60 7.07 -7.40 -10.53
N SER A 61 5.79 -7.73 -10.29
CA SER A 61 4.76 -7.71 -11.34
C SER A 61 4.25 -6.29 -11.64
N GLY A 62 4.58 -5.33 -10.76
CA GLY A 62 4.05 -3.97 -10.81
C GLY A 62 2.72 -3.79 -10.08
N TYR A 63 2.15 -4.84 -9.49
CA TYR A 63 1.06 -4.72 -8.54
C TYR A 63 1.55 -4.01 -7.27
N GLY A 64 0.72 -3.12 -6.70
CA GLY A 64 1.14 -2.30 -5.58
C GLY A 64 0.02 -1.81 -4.68
N ILE A 65 0.40 -1.41 -3.47
CA ILE A 65 -0.48 -0.82 -2.46
C ILE A 65 -0.07 0.63 -2.21
N ARG A 66 -1.05 1.53 -2.06
CA ARG A 66 -0.80 2.96 -1.79
C ARG A 66 -1.36 3.37 -0.44
N ILE A 67 -0.47 3.79 0.45
CA ILE A 67 -0.78 4.40 1.75
C ILE A 67 -0.71 5.91 1.58
N LYS A 68 -1.85 6.60 1.65
CA LYS A 68 -1.94 8.04 1.37
C LYS A 68 -1.39 8.93 2.50
N ASN A 69 -1.45 8.46 3.74
CA ASN A 69 -0.94 9.14 4.91
C ASN A 69 -0.54 8.07 5.94
N LEU A 70 0.75 7.90 6.19
CA LEU A 70 1.30 6.88 7.09
C LEU A 70 0.78 7.03 8.53
N VAL A 71 0.75 8.25 9.06
CA VAL A 71 0.32 8.54 10.42
C VAL A 71 -1.15 8.12 10.61
N ALA A 72 -2.02 8.57 9.70
CA ALA A 72 -3.44 8.26 9.77
C ALA A 72 -3.77 6.80 9.45
N TRP A 73 -2.93 6.13 8.64
CA TRP A 73 -3.13 4.73 8.28
C TRP A 73 -2.79 3.78 9.42
N GLY A 74 -1.76 4.08 10.21
CA GLY A 74 -1.36 3.19 11.30
C GLY A 74 -0.15 3.64 12.10
N GLY A 75 -0.03 4.91 12.47
CA GLY A 75 1.03 5.37 13.37
C GLY A 75 1.01 4.65 14.73
N LEU A 76 2.17 4.14 15.17
CA LEU A 76 2.30 3.30 16.37
C LEU A 76 3.11 3.93 17.51
N MET A 77 3.37 5.24 17.47
CA MET A 77 4.19 5.93 18.48
C MET A 77 3.37 6.51 19.66
N GLY A 78 2.06 6.31 19.64
CA GLY A 78 1.14 6.77 20.70
C GLY A 78 0.46 8.11 20.40
N PRO A 79 -0.53 8.49 21.22
CA PRO A 79 -1.33 9.69 21.01
C PRO A 79 -0.50 10.96 21.20
N GLY A 80 -0.65 11.92 20.28
CA GLY A 80 0.05 13.21 20.35
C GLY A 80 1.54 13.16 20.02
N TYR A 81 2.07 12.00 19.64
CA TYR A 81 3.45 11.89 19.18
C TYR A 81 3.68 12.70 17.90
N ASN A 82 4.79 13.40 17.84
CA ASN A 82 5.20 14.17 16.65
C ASN A 82 6.09 13.29 15.76
N TYR A 83 5.57 12.94 14.58
CA TYR A 83 6.24 12.03 13.65
C TYR A 83 7.20 12.79 12.75
N PHE A 84 8.16 12.05 12.19
CA PHE A 84 9.16 12.49 11.23
C PHE A 84 10.12 13.55 11.76
N GLU A 85 10.48 13.43 13.05
CA GLU A 85 11.43 14.33 13.72
C GLU A 85 12.88 13.92 13.50
N THR A 86 13.78 14.90 13.53
CA THR A 86 15.23 14.71 13.36
C THR A 86 15.76 13.64 14.30
N ASP A 87 16.55 12.72 13.77
CA ASP A 87 17.18 11.60 14.46
C ASP A 87 16.22 10.57 15.07
N HIS A 88 14.93 10.65 14.77
CA HIS A 88 13.92 9.71 15.24
C HIS A 88 13.62 8.62 14.20
N SER A 89 13.19 7.46 14.70
CA SER A 89 12.65 6.38 13.89
C SER A 89 11.20 6.16 14.26
N ASP A 90 10.33 6.21 13.26
CA ASP A 90 8.90 6.05 13.47
C ASP A 90 8.40 4.75 12.89
N MET A 91 7.45 4.14 13.60
CA MET A 91 6.85 2.88 13.23
C MET A 91 5.39 3.07 12.82
N PHE A 92 5.01 2.44 11.71
CA PHE A 92 3.66 2.39 11.20
C PHE A 92 3.28 0.94 10.93
N SER A 93 2.04 0.55 11.25
CA SER A 93 1.53 -0.76 10.88
C SER A 93 0.04 -0.71 10.55
N GLY A 94 -0.35 -1.37 9.46
CA GLY A 94 -1.74 -1.41 9.03
C GLY A 94 -2.03 -2.55 8.07
N HIS A 95 -3.31 -2.77 7.83
CA HIS A 95 -3.78 -3.80 6.88
C HIS A 95 -3.87 -3.23 5.46
N GLY A 96 -3.70 -4.11 4.48
CA GLY A 96 -3.97 -3.83 3.08
C GLY A 96 -4.05 -5.12 2.25
N PRO A 97 -4.41 -5.02 0.96
CA PRO A 97 -4.38 -6.18 0.06
C PRO A 97 -2.98 -6.78 0.03
N CYS A 98 -2.87 -8.11 0.01
CA CYS A 98 -1.57 -8.76 -0.15
C CYS A 98 -0.99 -8.51 -1.54
N LEU A 99 0.30 -8.17 -1.61
CA LEU A 99 1.05 -8.22 -2.87
C LEU A 99 1.10 -9.65 -3.43
N THR A 100 1.30 -9.76 -4.73
CA THR A 100 1.40 -11.07 -5.41
C THR A 100 2.78 -11.69 -5.23
N GLY A 101 3.79 -10.88 -4.93
CA GLY A 101 5.14 -11.31 -4.60
C GLY A 101 5.82 -10.42 -3.54
N PRO A 102 7.12 -10.61 -3.30
CA PRO A 102 7.88 -9.81 -2.35
C PRO A 102 7.90 -8.33 -2.73
N ILE A 103 7.87 -7.46 -1.72
CA ILE A 103 8.08 -6.02 -1.86
C ILE A 103 9.48 -5.82 -2.44
N CYS A 104 9.58 -5.09 -3.55
CA CYS A 104 10.88 -4.80 -4.16
C CYS A 104 10.99 -3.36 -4.69
N LYS A 105 9.90 -2.60 -4.72
CA LYS A 105 9.95 -1.18 -5.09
C LYS A 105 9.09 -0.37 -4.14
N MET A 106 9.57 0.84 -3.84
CA MET A 106 8.80 1.84 -3.11
C MET A 106 8.81 3.19 -3.82
N VAL A 107 7.76 3.96 -3.56
CA VAL A 107 7.64 5.39 -3.86
C VAL A 107 7.22 6.08 -2.56
N LEU A 108 8.13 6.88 -2.00
CA LEU A 108 7.93 7.67 -0.80
C LEU A 108 7.70 9.12 -1.24
N THR A 109 6.61 9.74 -0.80
CA THR A 109 6.23 11.09 -1.24
C THR A 109 5.79 11.93 -0.05
N SER A 110 6.40 13.10 0.09
CA SER A 110 5.94 14.19 0.95
C SER A 110 4.93 15.05 0.19
N ASP A 111 3.89 15.54 0.87
CA ASP A 111 3.00 16.55 0.29
C ASP A 111 3.57 17.98 0.35
N GLY A 112 4.72 18.18 1.00
CA GLY A 112 5.42 19.46 1.08
C GLY A 112 4.67 20.54 1.86
N THR A 113 3.76 20.15 2.75
CA THR A 113 2.96 21.06 3.58
C THR A 113 3.47 21.13 5.03
N GLY A 114 2.85 21.98 5.86
CA GLY A 114 3.22 22.14 7.26
C GLY A 114 4.27 23.23 7.50
N ARG A 115 4.80 23.33 8.73
CA ARG A 115 5.77 24.40 9.07
C ARG A 115 7.16 24.11 8.53
N GLN A 116 7.55 22.84 8.51
CA GLN A 116 8.82 22.35 8.01
C GLN A 116 8.57 21.41 6.82
N PRO A 117 8.47 21.94 5.58
CA PRO A 117 8.12 21.13 4.40
C PRO A 117 9.31 20.34 3.83
N ALA A 118 10.53 20.72 4.18
CA ALA A 118 11.75 20.03 3.78
C ALA A 118 12.01 18.86 4.74
N TRP A 119 12.13 17.64 4.19
CA TRP A 119 12.35 16.44 5.00
C TRP A 119 13.55 15.66 4.47
N TYR A 120 14.44 15.17 5.32
CA TYR A 120 15.46 14.19 4.92
C TYR A 120 15.13 12.81 5.47
N CYS A 121 14.94 11.85 4.58
CA CYS A 121 14.74 10.46 4.95
C CYS A 121 16.05 9.68 4.72
N ASN A 122 16.52 8.96 5.74
CA ASN A 122 17.64 8.03 5.62
C ASN A 122 17.18 6.73 4.96
N TYR A 123 16.26 6.01 5.58
CA TYR A 123 15.80 4.74 5.04
C TYR A 123 14.34 4.46 5.42
N VAL A 124 13.75 3.55 4.64
CA VAL A 124 12.46 2.93 4.94
C VAL A 124 12.65 1.43 4.92
N GLU A 125 12.34 0.78 6.03
CA GLU A 125 12.28 -0.68 6.11
C GLU A 125 10.82 -1.11 6.17
N VAL A 126 10.43 -2.03 5.28
CA VAL A 126 9.05 -2.52 5.23
C VAL A 126 9.02 -4.02 5.33
N THR A 127 8.13 -4.52 6.18
CA THR A 127 7.77 -5.93 6.26
C THR A 127 6.31 -6.13 5.85
N SER A 128 6.02 -7.18 5.10
CA SER A 128 4.66 -7.64 4.79
C SER A 128 4.49 -9.09 5.24
N THR A 129 3.39 -9.36 5.91
CA THR A 129 3.01 -10.70 6.41
C THR A 129 1.53 -10.94 6.13
N GLY A 130 1.13 -12.19 5.96
CA GLY A 130 -0.28 -12.56 5.78
C GLY A 130 -0.49 -14.05 5.82
N ASP A 131 -1.73 -14.46 6.04
CA ASP A 131 -2.09 -15.88 6.12
C ASP A 131 -1.75 -16.60 4.81
N HIS A 132 -0.98 -17.68 4.92
CA HIS A 132 -0.49 -18.46 3.77
C HIS A 132 0.33 -17.64 2.75
N LYS A 133 0.89 -16.50 3.14
CA LYS A 133 1.82 -15.69 2.36
C LYS A 133 3.22 -15.78 2.95
N GLN A 134 4.23 -15.82 2.08
CA GLN A 134 5.61 -15.70 2.52
C GLN A 134 5.86 -14.29 3.06
N CYS A 135 6.56 -14.21 4.19
CA CYS A 135 7.00 -12.93 4.73
C CYS A 135 7.95 -12.25 3.73
N SER A 136 7.75 -10.96 3.52
CA SER A 136 8.62 -10.13 2.68
C SER A 136 9.15 -8.98 3.50
N GLN A 137 10.47 -8.82 3.56
CA GLN A 137 11.13 -7.68 4.21
C GLN A 137 12.04 -7.00 3.19
N GLN A 138 12.00 -5.67 3.14
CA GLN A 138 12.82 -4.89 2.23
C GLN A 138 13.26 -3.59 2.90
N LEU A 139 14.58 -3.41 3.02
CA LEU A 139 15.19 -2.13 3.36
C LEU A 139 15.42 -1.32 2.09
N PHE A 140 15.00 -0.06 2.10
CA PHE A 140 15.26 0.90 1.04
C PHE A 140 16.06 2.07 1.60
N ASN A 141 17.32 2.19 1.18
CA ASN A 141 18.15 3.36 1.47
C ASN A 141 17.66 4.54 0.65
N VAL A 142 17.08 5.54 1.32
CA VAL A 142 16.57 6.77 0.72
C VAL A 142 17.69 7.78 0.60
N ASP A 143 18.31 8.19 1.70
CA ASP A 143 19.41 9.18 1.71
C ASP A 143 19.13 10.41 0.83
N GLN A 144 17.92 10.95 0.92
CA GLN A 144 17.43 11.98 0.01
C GLN A 144 16.59 13.02 0.74
N TRP A 145 16.75 14.29 0.37
CA TRP A 145 15.79 15.33 0.68
C TRP A 145 14.51 15.12 -0.14
N LEU A 146 13.37 15.09 0.54
CA LEU A 146 12.05 15.24 -0.04
C LEU A 146 11.61 16.69 0.17
N SER A 147 12.14 17.58 -0.68
CA SER A 147 11.89 19.02 -0.61
C SER A 147 11.89 19.67 -1.99
N THR A 148 11.27 20.85 -2.12
CA THR A 148 11.37 21.71 -3.31
C THR A 148 12.55 22.68 -3.26
N ASP A 149 13.18 22.88 -2.10
CA ASP A 149 14.23 23.88 -1.88
C ASP A 149 15.63 23.28 -1.60
N ARG A 150 15.72 21.96 -1.40
CA ARG A 150 16.97 21.23 -1.21
C ARG A 150 17.12 20.17 -2.29
N SER A 151 18.33 20.05 -2.85
CA SER A 151 18.66 19.04 -3.86
C SER A 151 18.27 17.63 -3.35
N PRO A 152 17.55 16.82 -4.15
CA PRO A 152 17.33 16.93 -5.60
C PRO A 152 16.12 17.77 -6.04
N TYR A 153 15.53 18.60 -5.16
CA TYR A 153 14.35 19.43 -5.43
C TYR A 153 13.11 18.62 -5.83
N GLN A 154 12.97 17.43 -5.23
CA GLN A 154 11.87 16.52 -5.46
C GLN A 154 11.19 16.19 -4.15
N LEU A 155 9.86 16.24 -4.12
CA LEU A 155 9.05 15.77 -2.98
C LEU A 155 8.84 14.24 -2.99
N THR A 156 9.56 13.52 -3.83
CA THR A 156 9.39 12.06 -4.02
C THR A 156 10.73 11.36 -4.15
N ALA A 157 10.85 10.21 -3.49
CA ALA A 157 11.96 9.29 -3.62
C ALA A 157 11.45 7.92 -4.08
N THR A 158 11.97 7.42 -5.20
CA THR A 158 11.67 6.06 -5.69
C THR A 158 12.88 5.16 -5.52
N ARG A 159 12.70 3.98 -4.94
CA ARG A 159 13.73 2.94 -4.89
C ARG A 159 13.17 1.68 -5.53
N ASN A 160 13.87 1.14 -6.52
CA ASN A 160 13.45 -0.03 -7.28
C ASN A 160 14.54 -1.10 -7.22
N ASN A 161 14.33 -2.07 -6.34
CA ASN A 161 15.19 -3.22 -6.10
C ASN A 161 14.60 -4.51 -6.72
N CYS A 162 13.55 -4.40 -7.55
CA CYS A 162 13.00 -5.53 -8.25
C CYS A 162 14.06 -6.12 -9.18
N ARG A 163 14.30 -7.43 -9.08
CA ARG A 163 15.24 -8.13 -9.97
C ARG A 163 14.72 -7.96 -11.40
N ARG A 164 15.49 -7.29 -12.27
CA ARG A 164 15.22 -7.34 -13.70
C ARG A 164 15.43 -8.79 -14.13
N THR A 165 14.39 -9.45 -14.62
CA THR A 165 14.54 -10.69 -15.37
C THR A 165 15.42 -10.39 -16.58
N SER A 166 16.39 -11.27 -16.86
CA SER A 166 17.47 -11.10 -17.84
C SER A 166 17.04 -10.88 -19.31
N CYS A 167 15.75 -10.77 -19.60
CA CYS A 167 15.25 -10.45 -20.95
C CYS A 167 15.20 -8.94 -21.24
N ASP A 168 15.31 -8.07 -20.23
CA ASP A 168 15.34 -6.61 -20.41
C ASP A 168 16.78 -6.02 -20.48
N GLN A 169 17.80 -6.87 -20.43
CA GLN A 169 19.17 -6.48 -20.73
C GLN A 169 19.39 -6.61 -22.24
N GLN A 170 19.08 -5.56 -23.00
CA GLN A 170 19.52 -5.49 -24.39
C GLN A 170 21.06 -5.51 -24.40
N PRO A 171 21.72 -6.47 -25.07
CA PRO A 171 23.17 -6.53 -25.09
C PRO A 171 23.73 -5.25 -25.72
N ILE A 172 24.77 -4.70 -25.09
CA ILE A 172 25.60 -3.66 -25.69
C ILE A 172 26.24 -4.30 -26.93
N VAL A 173 25.76 -3.94 -28.11
CA VAL A 173 26.43 -4.29 -29.36
C VAL A 173 27.70 -3.43 -29.37
N ILE A 174 28.83 -4.02 -28.97
CA ILE A 174 30.13 -3.42 -29.24
C ILE A 174 30.41 -3.75 -30.71
N ASP A 175 30.02 -2.85 -31.61
CA ASP A 175 30.52 -2.86 -32.98
C ASP A 175 32.02 -2.56 -32.91
N VAL A 176 32.83 -3.62 -32.90
CA VAL A 176 34.28 -3.50 -33.08
C VAL A 176 34.50 -3.26 -34.57
N ILE A 177 34.98 -2.05 -34.87
CA ILE A 177 35.51 -1.64 -36.18
C ILE A 177 36.84 -2.37 -36.43
#